data_AF-A0A257JU63-F1
#
_entry.id   AF-A0A257JU63-F1
#
_cell.length_a   1.000
_cell.length_b   1.000
_cell.length_c   1.000
_cell.angle_alpha   90.00
_cell.angle_beta   90.00
_cell.angle_gamma   90.00
#
_symmetry.space_group_name_H-M   'P 1'
#
loop_
_entity.id
_entity.type
_entity.pdbx_description
1 polymer ?
#
loop_
_entity_poly.entity_id
_entity_poly.type
_entity_poly.pdbx_seq_one_letter_code
_entity_poly.pdbx_strand_id
1 'polypeptide(L)' 'MVINEVDVIRWLHILAMVYWLGGEWGVFQTSYHVTNRDLSLDERRRHMETAYRIDILARTGIIMLLPQGLQMGHLYG' A
#
# COMPACT_ATOMS: atom_id res chain seq x y z
N MET A 1 16.89 24.03 -10.76
CA MET A 1 15.97 23.55 -9.72
C MET A 1 16.83 22.90 -8.65
N VAL A 2 16.94 23.50 -7.47
CA VAL A 2 17.66 22.87 -6.34
C VAL A 2 16.66 21.94 -5.67
N ILE A 3 16.94 20.63 -5.69
CA ILE A 3 16.11 19.64 -5.00
C ILE A 3 16.61 19.60 -3.56
N ASN A 4 15.75 20.01 -2.61
CA ASN A 4 16.07 19.85 -1.20
C ASN A 4 15.76 18.44 -0.73
N GLU A 5 16.58 17.89 0.16
CA GLU A 5 16.41 16.56 0.75
C GLU A 5 15.00 16.37 1.35
N VAL A 6 14.50 17.39 2.03
CA VAL A 6 13.18 17.41 2.66
C VAL A 6 12.05 17.26 1.62
N ASP A 7 12.20 17.88 0.46
CA ASP A 7 11.20 17.79 -0.62
C ASP A 7 11.13 16.38 -1.21
N VAL A 8 12.27 15.68 -1.29
CA VAL A 8 12.35 14.29 -1.73
C VAL A 8 11.67 13.36 -0.73
N ILE A 9 11.99 13.50 0.57
CA ILE A 9 11.41 12.64 1.60
C ILE A 9 9.89 12.86 1.70
N ARG A 10 9.43 14.10 1.62
CA ARG A 10 7.99 14.42 1.57
C ARG A 10 7.31 13.74 0.39
N TRP A 11 7.91 13.79 -0.79
CA TRP A 11 7.34 13.14 -1.97
C TRP A 11 7.29 11.62 -1.81
N LEU A 12 8.36 11.00 -1.30
CA LEU A 12 8.39 9.57 -1.01
C LEU A 12 7.34 9.16 0.04
N HIS A 13 7.10 9.99 1.06
CA HIS A 13 6.09 9.75 2.07
C HIS A 13 4.67 9.78 1.49
N ILE A 14 4.39 10.74 0.59
CA ILE A 14 3.11 10.79 -0.13
C ILE A 14 2.92 9.54 -0.98
N LEU A 15 3.96 9.10 -1.69
CA LEU A 15 3.89 7.85 -2.46
C LEU A 15 3.63 6.64 -1.56
N ALA A 16 4.35 6.51 -0.45
CA ALA A 16 4.15 5.42 0.50
C ALA A 16 2.69 5.41 1.02
N MET A 17 2.11 6.59 1.26
CA MET A 17 0.70 6.74 1.64
C MET A 17 -0.26 6.27 0.53
N VAL A 18 0.00 6.64 -0.72
CA VAL A 18 -0.83 6.25 -1.87
C VAL A 18 -0.79 4.74 -2.10
N TYR A 19 0.39 4.12 -2.02
CA TYR A 19 0.54 2.68 -2.20
C TYR A 19 -0.06 1.88 -1.04
N TRP A 20 0.03 2.39 0.19
CA TRP A 20 -0.65 1.80 1.32
C TRP A 20 -2.18 1.87 1.15
N LEU A 21 -2.75 3.07 1.01
CA LEU A 21 -4.20 3.27 0.96
C LEU A 21 -4.83 2.62 -0.28
N GLY A 22 -4.19 2.75 -1.45
CA GLY A 22 -4.64 2.12 -2.69
C GLY A 22 -4.52 0.59 -2.66
N GLY A 23 -3.47 0.07 -2.03
CA GLY A 23 -3.27 -1.37 -1.84
C GLY A 23 -4.37 -1.96 -0.95
N GLU A 24 -4.62 -1.37 0.23
CA GLU A 24 -5.69 -1.80 1.13
C GLU A 24 -7.06 -1.80 0.42
N TRP A 25 -7.39 -0.73 -0.31
CA TRP A 25 -8.63 -0.66 -1.09
C TRP A 25 -8.74 -1.81 -2.11
N GLY A 26 -7.66 -2.14 -2.82
CA GLY A 26 -7.64 -3.25 -3.77
C GLY A 26 -7.82 -4.62 -3.10
N VAL A 27 -7.23 -4.82 -1.91
CA VAL A 27 -7.44 -6.03 -1.09
C VAL A 27 -8.89 -6.13 -0.63
N PHE A 28 -9.50 -5.03 -0.16
CA PHE A 28 -10.91 -5.01 0.24
C PHE A 28 -11.84 -5.39 -0.92
N GLN A 29 -11.63 -4.81 -2.11
CA GLN A 29 -12.46 -5.09 -3.29
C GLN A 29 -12.34 -6.54 -3.77
N THR A 30 -11.13 -7.11 -3.74
CA THR A 30 -10.91 -8.52 -4.13
C THR A 30 -11.48 -9.50 -3.10
N SER A 31 -11.50 -9.13 -1.82
CA SER A 31 -12.02 -9.96 -0.72
C SER A 31 -13.53 -10.26 -0.84
N TYR A 32 -14.31 -9.37 -1.46
CA TYR A 32 -15.74 -9.63 -1.75
C TYR A 32 -15.93 -10.84 -2.67
N HIS A 33 -15.04 -11.01 -3.66
CA HIS A 33 -15.12 -12.12 -4.63
C HIS A 33 -14.59 -13.42 -4.05
N VAL A 34 -13.62 -13.34 -3.12
CA VAL A 34 -13.11 -14.50 -2.38
C VAL A 34 -14.17 -15.09 -1.45
N THR A 35 -14.92 -14.24 -0.75
CA THR A 35 -15.89 -14.68 0.26
C THR A 35 -17.24 -15.10 -0.33
N ASN A 36 -17.48 -14.81 -1.61
CA ASN A 36 -18.71 -15.16 -2.30
C ASN A 36 -18.87 -16.69 -2.43
N ARG A 37 -19.95 -17.23 -1.85
CA ARG A 37 -20.24 -18.67 -1.83
C ARG A 37 -20.80 -19.23 -3.14
N ASP A 38 -21.18 -18.36 -4.07
CA ASP A 38 -21.76 -18.74 -5.36
C ASP A 38 -20.68 -19.00 -6.43
N LEU A 39 -19.45 -18.54 -6.21
CA LEU A 39 -18.31 -18.76 -7.11
C LEU A 39 -17.67 -20.14 -6.89
N SER A 40 -17.12 -20.73 -7.95
CA SER A 40 -16.36 -21.98 -7.84
C SER A 40 -15.08 -21.80 -6.99
N LEU A 41 -14.57 -22.89 -6.40
CA LEU A 41 -13.33 -22.83 -5.60
C LEU A 41 -12.13 -22.34 -6.43
N ASP A 42 -12.06 -22.72 -7.71
CA ASP A 42 -10.98 -22.30 -8.61
C ASP A 42 -11.02 -20.79 -8.90
N GLU A 43 -12.22 -20.20 -9.04
CA GLU A 43 -12.37 -18.75 -9.18
C GLU A 43 -11.96 -18.00 -7.93
N ARG A 44 -12.39 -18.47 -6.75
CA ARG A 44 -11.98 -17.86 -5.46
C ARG A 44 -10.47 -17.92 -5.27
N ARG A 45 -9.82 -19.01 -5.71
CA ARG A 45 -8.35 -19.14 -5.66
C ARG A 45 -7.65 -18.09 -6.51
N ARG A 46 -8.14 -17.80 -7.72
CA ARG A 46 -7.59 -16.74 -8.59
C ARG A 46 -7.75 -15.34 -7.96
N HIS A 47 -8.89 -15.08 -7.33
CA HIS A 47 -9.11 -13.84 -6.61
C HIS A 47 -8.23 -13.70 -5.37
N MET A 48 -7.99 -14.80 -4.63
CA MET A 48 -7.06 -14.83 -3.50
C MET A 48 -5.62 -14.54 -3.93
N GLU A 49 -5.17 -15.11 -5.04
CA GLU A 49 -3.82 -14.87 -5.56
C GLU A 49 -3.64 -13.40 -5.96
N THR A 50 -4.68 -12.80 -6.55
CA THR A 50 -4.70 -11.37 -6.88
C THR A 50 -4.67 -10.51 -5.61
N ALA A 51 -5.50 -10.82 -4.61
CA ALA A 51 -5.51 -10.14 -3.33
C ALA A 51 -4.12 -10.16 -2.66
N TYR A 52 -3.44 -11.32 -2.68
CA TYR A 52 -2.11 -11.46 -2.10
C TYR A 52 -1.05 -10.61 -2.82
N ARG A 53 -1.11 -10.54 -4.16
CA ARG A 53 -0.20 -9.69 -4.94
C ARG A 53 -0.39 -8.20 -4.63
N ILE A 54 -1.64 -7.76 -4.39
CA ILE A 54 -1.94 -6.38 -4.01
C ILE A 54 -1.51 -6.09 -2.57
N ASP A 55 -1.67 -7.04 -1.65
CA ASP A 55 -1.32 -6.90 -0.23
C ASP A 55 0.17 -6.61 0.00
N ILE A 56 1.06 -7.12 -0.87
CA ILE A 56 2.50 -6.79 -0.83
C ILE A 56 2.74 -5.27 -1.01
N LEU A 57 1.98 -4.63 -1.90
CA LEU A 57 2.08 -3.18 -2.13
C LEU A 57 1.58 -2.39 -0.92
N ALA A 58 0.48 -2.84 -0.31
CA ALA A 58 -0.05 -2.22 0.90
C ALA A 58 0.95 -2.31 2.06
N ARG A 59 1.53 -3.49 2.30
CA ARG A 59 2.50 -3.72 3.38
C ARG A 59 3.79 -2.96 3.19
N THR A 60 4.29 -2.86 1.97
CA THR A 60 5.50 -2.07 1.69
C THR A 60 5.27 -0.58 1.94
N GLY A 61 4.08 -0.05 1.59
CA GLY A 61 3.69 1.33 1.89
C GLY A 61 3.72 1.66 3.39
N ILE A 62 3.06 0.86 4.24
CA ILE A 62 3.01 1.13 5.70
C ILE A 62 4.37 1.00 6.37
N ILE A 63 5.19 0.04 5.94
CA ILE A 63 6.55 -0.15 6.48
C ILE A 63 7.43 1.05 6.15
N MET A 64 7.27 1.67 4.96
CA MET A 64 8.03 2.85 4.56
C MET A 64 7.51 4.14 5.19
N LEU A 65 6.21 4.25 5.48
CA LEU A 65 5.59 5.44 6.06
C LEU A 65 6.21 5.83 7.41
N LEU A 66 6.43 4.86 8.31
CA LEU A 66 6.95 5.11 9.66
C LEU A 66 8.37 5.73 9.67
N PRO A 67 9.40 5.10 9.07
CA PRO A 67 10.76 5.67 9.07
C PRO A 67 10.82 7.00 8.33
N GLN A 68 10.07 7.18 7.24
CA GLN A 68 10.02 8.45 6.49
C GLN A 68 9.37 9.57 7.33
N GLY A 69 8.30 9.26 8.06
CA GLY A 69 7.65 10.21 8.97
C GLY A 69 8.59 10.66 10.09
N LEU A 70 9.30 9.72 10.71
CA LEU A 70 10.29 10.02 11.75
C LEU A 70 11.48 10.83 11.21
N GLN A 71 11.98 10.48 10.02
CA GLN A 71 13.07 11.20 9.36
C GLN A 71 12.66 12.65 9.05
N MET A 72 11.45 12.89 8.55
CA MET A 72 10.94 14.25 8.37
C MET A 72 10.82 14.99 9.69
N GLY A 73 10.27 14.36 10.74
CA GLY A 73 10.18 14.97 12.07
C GLY A 73 11.54 15.44 12.58
N HIS A 74 12.58 14.61 12.43
CA HIS A 74 13.95 14.97 12.79
C HIS A 74 14.50 16.16 11.99
N LEU A 75 14.17 16.26 10.70
CA LEU A 75 14.61 17.37 9.84
C LEU A 75 13.87 18.68 10.11
N TYR A 76 12.62 18.61 10.60
CA TYR A 76 11.80 19.78 10.88
C TYR A 76 11.96 20.35 12.30
N GLY A 77 12.50 19.57 13.25
CA GLY A 77 12.76 20.00 14.64
C GLY A 77 11.80 19.39 15.65
#